data_AF-A0A810E0M1-F1
#
_entry.id   AF-A0A810E0M1-F1
#
_cell.length_a   1.000
_cell.length_b   1.000
_cell.length_c   1.000
_cell.angle_alpha   90.00
_cell.angle_beta   90.00
_cell.angle_gamma   90.00
#
_symmetry.space_group_name_H-M   'P 1'
#
loop_
_entity.id
_entity.type
_entity.pdbx_description
1 polymer ?
#
loop_
_entity_poly.entity_id
_entity_poly.type
_entity_poly.pdbx_seq_one_letter_code
_entity_poly.pdbx_strand_id
1 'polypeptide(L)'
;MPKTYEPVTTKTGMTRVKEERMPFGWSVNPYRGCAHGCSFCYARGFQGFIDKKADDEFQNHIMLKLNAAEALEEQLSRLARRHRHDLEAMREGLGEVVIGTATDPYQPVEGRTELTRKCLMVLAKYGIRTSVTTRSPLILRDLDLLEQMCSLTVNISINTLNDRLARRLEPGSPLPSKRLDTVQKLAERGIATSVFIAPILPLLNDDLEGLEALFAASAQRGAESVMTSLLRLSPDVKGWYFRTLKEQFPDVLERYRRMYADGSYAEAGYRENMSRLLDELHRKYASRFRAAPEWSLSRGANRAGEEPGRPDLAEIAGEPPVEQLSFRF
;
A
#
# COMPACT_ATOMS: atom_id res chain seq x y z
N MET A 1 18.03 15.72 -11.43
CA MET A 1 17.66 15.25 -12.78
C MET A 1 16.24 15.70 -13.08
N PRO A 2 15.89 16.12 -14.31
CA PRO A 2 14.50 16.39 -14.66
C PRO A 2 13.67 15.10 -14.61
N LYS A 3 12.38 15.21 -14.30
CA LYS A 3 11.46 14.06 -14.31
C LYS A 3 11.10 13.68 -15.74
N THR A 4 11.26 12.40 -16.09
CA THR A 4 10.86 11.80 -17.35
C THR A 4 9.70 10.82 -17.13
N TYR A 5 8.79 10.79 -18.09
CA TYR A 5 7.64 9.90 -18.11
C TYR A 5 7.71 9.07 -19.38
N GLU A 6 7.89 7.75 -19.24
CA GLU A 6 8.05 6.82 -20.35
C GLU A 6 6.79 5.98 -20.51
N PRO A 7 6.04 6.11 -21.61
CA PRO A 7 4.98 5.17 -21.95
C PRO A 7 5.53 3.77 -22.18
N VAL A 8 4.99 2.78 -21.47
CA VAL A 8 5.33 1.37 -21.68
C VAL A 8 4.07 0.52 -21.74
N THR A 9 4.19 -0.69 -22.26
CA THR A 9 3.14 -1.71 -22.20
C THR A 9 3.53 -2.84 -21.24
N THR A 10 2.53 -3.51 -20.69
CA THR A 10 2.69 -4.69 -19.83
C THR A 10 1.96 -5.89 -20.42
N LYS A 11 2.56 -7.07 -20.25
CA LYS A 11 1.94 -8.36 -20.64
C LYS A 11 0.85 -8.79 -19.64
N THR A 12 0.95 -8.34 -18.40
CA THR A 12 0.12 -8.76 -17.27
C THR A 12 -0.35 -7.54 -16.49
N GLY A 13 -1.63 -7.46 -16.15
CA GLY A 13 -2.19 -6.37 -15.33
C GLY A 13 -1.98 -6.55 -13.83
N MET A 14 -2.05 -7.79 -13.35
CA MET A 14 -1.70 -8.19 -11.98
C MET A 14 -0.54 -9.19 -11.95
N THR A 15 0.26 -9.11 -10.88
CA THR A 15 1.45 -9.94 -10.65
C THR A 15 1.27 -10.74 -9.36
N ARG A 16 1.61 -12.04 -9.42
CA ARG A 16 1.63 -12.91 -8.24
C ARG A 16 2.72 -12.44 -7.28
N VAL A 17 2.35 -12.25 -6.01
CA VAL A 17 3.26 -11.95 -4.93
C VAL A 17 3.85 -13.26 -4.45
N LYS A 18 5.18 -13.37 -4.52
CA LYS A 18 5.92 -14.60 -4.16
C LYS A 18 6.41 -14.63 -2.71
N GLU A 19 6.31 -13.51 -1.99
CA GLU A 19 6.68 -13.43 -0.59
C GLU A 19 5.57 -14.06 0.26
N GLU A 20 5.81 -15.25 0.79
CA GLU A 20 4.84 -16.04 1.56
C GLU A 20 4.35 -15.32 2.82
N ARG A 21 5.14 -14.37 3.34
CA ARG A 21 4.77 -13.57 4.52
C ARG A 21 3.75 -12.48 4.23
N MET A 22 3.48 -12.18 2.95
CA MET A 22 2.47 -11.19 2.60
C MET A 22 1.07 -11.79 2.72
N PRO A 23 0.11 -11.09 3.35
CA PRO A 23 -1.25 -11.61 3.56
C PRO A 23 -2.12 -11.59 2.29
N PHE A 24 -1.51 -11.36 1.11
CA PHE A 24 -2.20 -11.25 -0.17
C PHE A 24 -1.38 -11.90 -1.29
N GLY A 25 -2.08 -12.47 -2.27
CA GLY A 25 -1.45 -13.22 -3.36
C GLY A 25 -1.17 -12.42 -4.62
N TRP A 26 -1.82 -11.26 -4.81
CA TRP A 26 -1.80 -10.53 -6.08
C TRP A 26 -1.63 -9.04 -5.88
N SER A 27 -0.92 -8.40 -6.81
CA SER A 27 -0.75 -6.96 -6.80
C SER A 27 -0.86 -6.33 -8.18
N VAL A 28 -1.33 -5.08 -8.20
CA VAL A 28 -1.40 -4.23 -9.38
C VAL A 28 -0.54 -3.00 -9.13
N ASN A 29 0.35 -2.70 -10.07
CA ASN A 29 1.19 -1.50 -10.04
C ASN A 29 1.13 -0.85 -11.43
N PRO A 30 0.28 0.18 -11.62
CA PRO A 30 0.13 0.86 -12.93
C PRO A 30 1.39 1.62 -13.37
N TYR A 31 2.33 1.82 -12.43
CA TYR A 31 3.56 2.55 -12.63
C TYR A 31 4.79 1.70 -12.33
N ARG A 32 5.93 2.14 -12.83
CA ARG A 32 7.25 1.77 -12.32
C ARG A 32 8.05 3.04 -12.05
N GLY A 33 8.75 3.09 -10.92
CA GLY A 33 9.27 4.35 -10.39
C GLY A 33 8.20 5.12 -9.61
N CYS A 34 8.64 5.96 -8.69
CA CYS A 34 7.73 6.74 -7.85
C CYS A 34 8.27 8.14 -7.56
N ALA A 35 7.53 9.15 -8.01
CA ALA A 35 7.87 10.56 -7.88
C ALA A 35 7.83 11.11 -6.43
N HIS A 36 7.35 10.33 -5.45
CA HIS A 36 7.39 10.67 -4.02
C HIS A 36 8.82 10.66 -3.47
N GLY A 37 9.68 9.80 -4.01
CA GLY A 37 11.11 9.91 -3.77
C GLY A 37 11.61 9.44 -2.41
N CYS A 38 10.87 8.57 -1.72
CA CYS A 38 11.27 8.12 -0.39
C CYS A 38 12.68 7.48 -0.40
N SER A 39 13.58 7.97 0.44
CA SER A 39 14.98 7.50 0.50
C SER A 39 15.09 6.06 0.98
N PHE A 40 14.15 5.61 1.80
CA PHE A 40 14.04 4.26 2.35
C PHE A 40 13.24 3.29 1.46
N CYS A 41 12.79 3.70 0.26
CA CYS A 41 11.87 2.90 -0.54
C CYS A 41 12.50 1.59 -1.02
N TYR A 42 11.96 0.46 -0.56
CA TYR A 42 12.45 -0.87 -0.96
C TYR A 42 12.30 -1.13 -2.47
N ALA A 43 11.29 -0.54 -3.10
CA ALA A 43 11.01 -0.73 -4.52
C ALA A 43 12.05 -0.09 -5.45
N ARG A 44 12.96 0.74 -4.92
CA ARG A 44 14.16 1.17 -5.64
C ARG A 44 14.99 -0.04 -6.08
N GLY A 45 15.06 -1.10 -5.28
CA GLY A 45 15.75 -2.34 -5.64
C GLY A 45 15.14 -3.05 -6.85
N PHE A 46 13.84 -2.86 -7.13
CA PHE A 46 13.20 -3.46 -8.30
C PHE A 46 13.67 -2.85 -9.62
N GLN A 47 14.38 -1.73 -9.62
CA GLN A 47 15.03 -1.19 -10.82
C GLN A 47 16.07 -2.16 -11.39
N GLY A 48 16.68 -3.01 -10.56
CA GLY A 48 17.62 -4.04 -11.01
C GLY A 48 17.04 -5.02 -12.02
N PHE A 49 15.71 -5.27 -12.01
CA PHE A 49 15.07 -6.16 -13.00
C PHE A 49 14.97 -5.55 -14.42
N ILE A 50 15.39 -4.30 -14.60
CA ILE A 50 15.48 -3.62 -15.91
C ILE A 50 16.85 -2.94 -16.09
N ASP A 51 17.87 -3.51 -15.46
CA ASP A 51 19.27 -3.04 -15.56
C ASP A 51 19.46 -1.57 -15.16
N LYS A 52 18.61 -1.08 -14.24
CA LYS A 52 18.67 0.27 -13.68
C LYS A 52 19.11 0.24 -12.22
N LYS A 53 19.72 1.33 -11.76
CA LYS A 53 20.20 1.45 -10.38
C LYS A 53 19.07 1.83 -9.43
N ALA A 54 19.21 1.44 -8.16
CA ALA A 54 18.29 1.80 -7.08
C ALA A 54 18.44 3.26 -6.59
N ASP A 55 18.98 4.14 -7.43
CA ASP A 55 19.27 5.54 -7.09
C ASP A 55 18.12 6.47 -7.49
N ASP A 56 18.44 7.72 -7.74
CA ASP A 56 17.50 8.77 -8.10
C ASP A 56 16.83 8.60 -9.47
N GLU A 57 17.30 7.68 -10.31
CA GLU A 57 16.55 7.31 -11.49
C GLU A 57 15.14 6.79 -11.10
N PHE A 58 14.99 6.06 -9.98
CA PHE A 58 13.68 5.56 -9.52
C PHE A 58 12.63 6.66 -9.30
N GLN A 59 13.05 7.85 -8.84
CA GLN A 59 12.14 8.96 -8.54
C GLN A 59 11.99 9.96 -9.68
N ASN A 60 12.92 9.93 -10.63
CA ASN A 60 12.95 10.85 -11.76
C ASN A 60 12.52 10.19 -13.07
N HIS A 61 12.53 8.87 -13.18
CA HIS A 61 12.10 8.15 -14.38
C HIS A 61 10.90 7.26 -14.06
N ILE A 62 9.72 7.69 -14.50
CA ILE A 62 8.46 7.01 -14.21
C ILE A 62 7.93 6.35 -15.49
N MET A 63 7.86 5.03 -15.49
CA MET A 63 7.25 4.28 -16.59
C MET A 63 5.75 4.16 -16.36
N LEU A 64 4.97 4.56 -17.36
CA LEU A 64 3.51 4.58 -17.36
C LEU A 64 3.02 3.35 -18.12
N LYS A 65 2.44 2.35 -17.43
CA LYS A 65 1.88 1.17 -18.11
C LYS A 65 0.55 1.55 -18.73
N LEU A 66 0.57 2.10 -19.94
CA LEU A 66 -0.62 2.69 -20.57
C LEU A 66 -1.75 1.68 -20.77
N ASN A 67 -1.40 0.41 -20.98
CA ASN A 67 -2.38 -0.69 -21.15
C ASN A 67 -2.66 -1.47 -19.85
N ALA A 68 -2.38 -0.91 -18.66
CA ALA A 68 -2.48 -1.64 -17.40
C ALA A 68 -3.89 -2.16 -17.12
N ALA A 69 -4.92 -1.36 -17.42
CA ALA A 69 -6.32 -1.73 -17.18
C ALA A 69 -6.78 -2.80 -18.17
N GLU A 70 -6.40 -2.68 -19.44
CA GLU A 70 -6.67 -3.62 -20.52
C GLU A 70 -6.02 -4.97 -20.23
N ALA A 71 -4.75 -4.96 -19.81
CA ALA A 71 -4.02 -6.16 -19.42
C ALA A 71 -4.61 -6.82 -18.16
N LEU A 72 -5.16 -6.03 -17.24
CA LEU A 72 -5.84 -6.53 -16.04
C LEU A 72 -7.19 -7.16 -16.38
N GLU A 73 -7.99 -6.48 -17.20
CA GLU A 73 -9.29 -6.97 -17.66
C GLU A 73 -9.16 -8.27 -18.44
N GLU A 74 -8.18 -8.36 -19.35
CA GLU A 74 -7.96 -9.59 -20.12
C GLU A 74 -7.55 -10.75 -19.21
N GLN A 75 -6.74 -10.49 -18.16
CA GLN A 75 -6.39 -11.51 -17.17
C GLN A 75 -7.59 -11.99 -16.35
N LEU A 76 -8.43 -11.06 -15.88
CA LEU A 76 -9.64 -11.39 -15.13
C LEU A 76 -10.68 -12.10 -16.00
N SER A 77 -10.83 -11.68 -17.26
CA SER A 77 -11.70 -12.34 -18.24
C SER A 77 -11.28 -13.80 -18.50
N ARG A 78 -9.97 -14.07 -18.61
CA ARG A 78 -9.43 -15.43 -18.70
C ARG A 78 -9.67 -16.25 -17.43
N LEU A 79 -9.55 -15.63 -16.25
CA LEU A 79 -9.87 -16.27 -14.98
C LEU A 79 -11.36 -16.63 -14.91
N ALA A 80 -12.25 -15.69 -15.23
CA ALA A 80 -13.69 -15.92 -15.26
C ALA A 80 -14.05 -17.11 -16.17
N ARG A 81 -13.48 -17.17 -17.39
CA ARG A 81 -13.67 -18.33 -18.29
C ARG A 81 -13.23 -19.65 -17.67
N ARG A 82 -12.08 -19.68 -16.96
CA ARG A 82 -11.60 -20.90 -16.27
C ARG A 82 -12.52 -21.34 -15.14
N HIS A 83 -13.20 -20.41 -14.50
CA HIS A 83 -14.23 -20.67 -13.48
C HIS A 83 -15.64 -20.83 -14.10
N ARG A 84 -15.77 -21.05 -15.41
CA ARG A 84 -17.07 -21.15 -16.11
C ARG A 84 -18.01 -19.97 -15.82
N HIS A 85 -17.43 -18.78 -15.69
CA HIS A 85 -18.12 -17.52 -15.35
C HIS A 85 -18.75 -17.48 -13.96
N ASP A 86 -18.44 -18.43 -13.07
CA ASP A 86 -18.71 -18.31 -11.65
C ASP A 86 -17.77 -17.26 -11.02
N LEU A 87 -18.27 -16.04 -10.89
CA LEU A 87 -17.50 -14.91 -10.37
C LEU A 87 -17.29 -15.02 -8.85
N GLU A 88 -18.12 -15.76 -8.12
CA GLU A 88 -17.93 -15.98 -6.69
C GLU A 88 -16.75 -16.92 -6.46
N ALA A 89 -16.77 -18.11 -7.06
CA ALA A 89 -15.66 -19.07 -6.96
C ALA A 89 -14.35 -18.48 -7.51
N MET A 90 -14.41 -17.65 -8.55
CA MET A 90 -13.25 -16.91 -9.05
C MET A 90 -12.68 -15.95 -8.00
N ARG A 91 -13.55 -15.16 -7.34
CA ARG A 91 -13.13 -14.19 -6.31
C ARG A 91 -12.53 -14.89 -5.10
N GLU A 92 -13.14 -15.98 -4.64
CA GLU A 92 -12.62 -16.79 -3.55
C GLU A 92 -11.23 -17.36 -3.85
N GLY A 93 -11.05 -17.92 -5.06
CA GLY A 93 -9.76 -18.46 -5.48
C GLY A 93 -8.67 -17.41 -5.73
N LEU A 94 -9.06 -16.20 -6.15
CA LEU A 94 -8.13 -15.09 -6.38
C LEU A 94 -7.70 -14.43 -5.06
N GLY A 95 -8.66 -14.22 -4.16
CA GLY A 95 -8.49 -13.46 -2.92
C GLY A 95 -8.34 -11.95 -3.15
N GLU A 96 -7.66 -11.29 -2.22
CA GLU A 96 -7.43 -9.84 -2.25
C GLU A 96 -6.36 -9.45 -3.29
N VAL A 97 -6.66 -8.39 -4.06
CA VAL A 97 -5.71 -7.74 -4.97
C VAL A 97 -5.27 -6.40 -4.38
N VAL A 98 -3.96 -6.21 -4.23
CA VAL A 98 -3.41 -4.99 -3.62
C VAL A 98 -2.80 -4.07 -4.68
N ILE A 99 -3.32 -2.84 -4.76
CA ILE A 99 -2.75 -1.76 -5.54
C ILE A 99 -1.75 -0.97 -4.71
N GLY A 100 -0.60 -0.65 -5.31
CA GLY A 100 0.38 0.25 -4.69
C GLY A 100 1.40 -0.45 -3.81
N THR A 101 1.72 -1.72 -4.12
CA THR A 101 2.71 -2.49 -3.38
C THR A 101 4.11 -1.96 -3.63
N ALA A 102 4.49 -1.70 -4.89
CA ALA A 102 5.85 -1.28 -5.27
C ALA A 102 5.97 0.22 -5.54
N THR A 103 4.93 0.85 -6.08
CA THR A 103 4.94 2.27 -6.43
C THR A 103 3.64 2.91 -5.98
N ASP A 104 3.68 4.18 -5.60
CA ASP A 104 2.44 4.86 -5.23
C ASP A 104 1.51 5.01 -6.45
N PRO A 105 0.28 4.48 -6.38
CA PRO A 105 -0.65 4.51 -7.49
C PRO A 105 -1.27 5.89 -7.69
N TYR A 106 -1.16 6.79 -6.71
CA TYR A 106 -1.67 8.16 -6.72
C TYR A 106 -0.54 9.21 -6.68
N GLN A 107 0.65 8.85 -7.17
CA GLN A 107 1.74 9.79 -7.39
C GLN A 107 1.34 10.90 -8.39
N PRO A 108 2.01 12.07 -8.43
CA PRO A 108 1.51 13.27 -9.13
C PRO A 108 1.07 13.08 -10.59
N VAL A 109 1.69 12.17 -11.36
CA VAL A 109 1.32 11.93 -12.76
C VAL A 109 -0.08 11.30 -12.91
N GLU A 110 -0.56 10.56 -11.91
CA GLU A 110 -1.90 9.96 -11.88
C GLU A 110 -3.01 11.01 -12.01
N GLY A 111 -2.76 12.25 -11.59
CA GLY A 111 -3.71 13.36 -11.74
C GLY A 111 -4.02 13.72 -13.20
N ARG A 112 -3.26 13.17 -14.16
CA ARG A 112 -3.47 13.36 -15.61
C ARG A 112 -3.74 12.05 -16.34
N THR A 113 -3.10 10.95 -15.92
CA THR A 113 -3.11 9.68 -16.67
C THR A 113 -4.26 8.76 -16.27
N GLU A 114 -4.74 8.85 -15.03
CA GLU A 114 -5.87 8.09 -14.50
C GLU A 114 -5.71 6.56 -14.62
N LEU A 115 -4.48 6.05 -14.69
CA LEU A 115 -4.23 4.61 -14.89
C LEU A 115 -4.68 3.80 -13.68
N THR A 116 -4.50 4.34 -12.47
CA THR A 116 -5.00 3.70 -11.25
C THR A 116 -6.51 3.69 -11.23
N ARG A 117 -7.17 4.81 -11.55
CA ARG A 117 -8.64 4.88 -11.65
C ARG A 117 -9.17 3.82 -12.62
N LYS A 118 -8.59 3.71 -13.82
CA LYS A 118 -8.98 2.69 -14.81
C LYS A 118 -8.80 1.26 -14.28
N CYS A 119 -7.70 0.98 -13.56
CA CYS A 119 -7.51 -0.33 -12.92
C CYS A 119 -8.58 -0.59 -11.83
N LEU A 120 -8.93 0.41 -11.03
CA LEU A 120 -9.98 0.29 -10.01
C LEU A 120 -11.35 0.02 -10.64
N MET A 121 -11.68 0.68 -11.77
CA MET A 121 -12.93 0.42 -12.49
C MET A 121 -13.01 -1.03 -12.96
N VAL A 122 -11.91 -1.58 -13.46
CA VAL A 122 -11.83 -3.00 -13.83
C VAL A 122 -12.03 -3.89 -12.61
N LEU A 123 -11.34 -3.65 -11.49
CA LEU A 123 -11.52 -4.46 -10.28
C LEU A 123 -12.94 -4.39 -9.73
N ALA A 124 -13.56 -3.20 -9.74
CA ALA A 124 -14.94 -2.98 -9.33
C ALA A 124 -15.92 -3.75 -10.23
N LYS A 125 -15.73 -3.73 -11.55
CA LYS A 125 -16.54 -4.50 -12.52
C LYS A 125 -16.59 -6.00 -12.21
N TYR A 126 -15.47 -6.57 -11.75
CA TYR A 126 -15.39 -7.99 -11.38
C TYR A 126 -15.66 -8.24 -9.89
N GLY A 127 -16.02 -7.21 -9.11
CA GLY A 127 -16.28 -7.32 -7.67
C GLY A 127 -15.08 -7.81 -6.86
N ILE A 128 -13.85 -7.53 -7.32
CA ILE A 128 -12.63 -8.03 -6.68
C ILE A 128 -12.37 -7.29 -5.37
N ARG A 129 -12.15 -8.05 -4.30
CA ARG A 129 -11.67 -7.50 -3.04
C ARG A 129 -10.34 -6.79 -3.25
N THR A 130 -10.31 -5.50 -2.93
CA THR A 130 -9.22 -4.61 -3.30
C THR A 130 -8.65 -3.91 -2.07
N SER A 131 -7.33 -3.78 -2.02
CA SER A 131 -6.68 -2.85 -1.11
C SER A 131 -5.83 -1.86 -1.86
N VAL A 132 -5.88 -0.58 -1.48
CA VAL A 132 -5.04 0.46 -2.09
C VAL A 132 -4.11 1.02 -1.04
N THR A 133 -2.81 1.02 -1.28
CA THR A 133 -1.82 1.67 -0.41
C THR A 133 -1.25 2.91 -1.08
N THR A 134 -1.35 4.06 -0.43
CA THR A 134 -0.87 5.34 -0.97
C THR A 134 -0.43 6.32 0.14
N ARG A 135 0.29 7.36 -0.26
CA ARG A 135 0.64 8.55 0.53
C ARG A 135 -0.10 9.80 0.04
N SER A 136 -0.93 9.68 -0.98
CA SER A 136 -1.43 10.82 -1.73
C SER A 136 -2.91 11.11 -1.45
N PRO A 137 -3.29 12.36 -1.13
CA PRO A 137 -4.68 12.79 -1.09
C PRO A 137 -5.44 12.67 -2.42
N LEU A 138 -4.73 12.45 -3.53
CA LEU A 138 -5.35 12.33 -4.86
C LEU A 138 -6.34 11.15 -4.94
N ILE A 139 -6.22 10.15 -4.06
CA ILE A 139 -7.22 9.07 -3.94
C ILE A 139 -8.64 9.60 -3.70
N LEU A 140 -8.79 10.77 -3.09
CA LEU A 140 -10.09 11.41 -2.85
C LEU A 140 -10.79 11.85 -4.15
N ARG A 141 -10.07 11.97 -5.27
CA ARG A 141 -10.69 12.19 -6.60
C ARG A 141 -11.64 11.06 -6.95
N ASP A 142 -11.31 9.84 -6.54
CA ASP A 142 -12.01 8.64 -6.97
C ASP A 142 -13.08 8.17 -5.98
N LEU A 143 -13.50 9.01 -5.02
CA LEU A 143 -14.52 8.67 -4.02
C LEU A 143 -15.80 8.11 -4.65
N ASP A 144 -16.20 8.65 -5.80
CA ASP A 144 -17.36 8.18 -6.57
C ASP A 144 -17.29 6.69 -6.94
N LEU A 145 -16.08 6.19 -7.21
CA LEU A 145 -15.80 4.79 -7.48
C LEU A 145 -15.56 3.99 -6.20
N LEU A 146 -14.78 4.54 -5.26
CA LEU A 146 -14.40 3.84 -4.03
C LEU A 146 -15.62 3.51 -3.15
N GLU A 147 -16.61 4.41 -3.08
CA GLU A 147 -17.86 4.21 -2.33
C GLU A 147 -18.71 3.06 -2.90
N GLN A 148 -18.53 2.71 -4.18
CA GLN A 148 -19.27 1.62 -4.84
C GLN A 148 -18.58 0.25 -4.69
N MET A 149 -17.33 0.21 -4.23
CA MET A 149 -16.59 -1.05 -4.08
C MET A 149 -16.96 -1.73 -2.76
N CYS A 150 -17.69 -2.85 -2.83
CA CYS A 150 -18.19 -3.56 -1.64
C CYS A 150 -17.10 -4.10 -0.69
N SER A 151 -15.87 -4.27 -1.18
CA SER A 151 -14.75 -4.81 -0.41
C SER A 151 -13.46 -4.06 -0.75
N LEU A 152 -13.33 -2.85 -0.21
CA LEU A 152 -12.21 -1.95 -0.42
C LEU A 152 -11.61 -1.45 0.91
N THR A 153 -10.30 -1.58 1.07
CA THR A 153 -9.57 -0.90 2.15
C THR A 153 -8.51 0.03 1.59
N VAL A 154 -8.44 1.24 2.13
CA VAL A 154 -7.41 2.22 1.82
C VAL A 154 -6.39 2.28 2.96
N ASN A 155 -5.11 2.14 2.63
CA ASN A 155 -4.01 2.25 3.57
C ASN A 155 -3.22 3.54 3.28
N ILE A 156 -3.26 4.50 4.19
CA ILE A 156 -2.53 5.77 4.06
C ILE A 156 -1.20 5.67 4.82
N SER A 157 -0.08 5.78 4.11
CA SER A 157 1.24 5.70 4.75
C SER A 157 1.65 7.03 5.38
N ILE A 158 1.85 7.04 6.69
CA ILE A 158 2.27 8.21 7.49
C ILE A 158 3.35 7.75 8.46
N ASN A 159 4.60 8.13 8.19
CA ASN A 159 5.75 7.68 8.98
C ASN A 159 6.07 8.59 10.17
N THR A 160 5.71 9.86 10.09
CA THR A 160 6.01 10.87 11.13
C THR A 160 4.99 11.99 11.02
N LEU A 161 4.73 12.68 12.14
CA LEU A 161 3.99 13.94 12.16
C LEU A 161 4.90 15.17 11.96
N ASN A 162 6.21 14.97 11.90
CA ASN A 162 7.19 16.03 11.73
C ASN A 162 7.39 16.36 10.24
N ASP A 163 6.86 17.50 9.80
CA ASP A 163 6.96 17.97 8.42
C ASP A 163 8.41 18.11 7.93
N ARG A 164 9.33 18.58 8.79
CA ARG A 164 10.75 18.75 8.42
C ARG A 164 11.42 17.39 8.16
N LEU A 165 11.12 16.40 9.01
CA LEU A 165 11.61 15.04 8.83
C LEU A 165 11.01 14.39 7.57
N ALA A 166 9.70 14.52 7.38
CA ALA A 166 9.01 14.01 6.19
C ALA A 166 9.63 14.57 4.91
N ARG A 167 9.87 15.89 4.82
CA ARG A 167 10.50 16.52 3.64
C ARG A 167 11.90 16.00 3.33
N ARG A 168 12.69 15.66 4.35
CA ARG A 168 14.05 15.11 4.16
C ARG A 168 14.06 13.65 3.72
N LEU A 169 13.05 12.88 4.14
CA LEU A 169 12.98 11.44 3.84
C LEU A 169 12.16 11.12 2.58
N GLU A 170 11.12 11.88 2.32
CA GLU A 170 10.15 11.67 1.25
C GLU A 170 9.75 13.02 0.60
N PRO A 171 10.68 13.69 -0.08
CA PRO A 171 10.54 15.09 -0.49
C PRO A 171 9.35 15.36 -1.41
N GLY A 172 9.00 14.38 -2.26
CA GLY A 172 7.88 14.47 -3.19
C GLY A 172 6.53 14.08 -2.60
N SER A 173 6.49 13.51 -1.39
CA SER A 173 5.24 13.13 -0.73
C SER A 173 4.48 14.35 -0.21
N PRO A 174 3.14 14.27 -0.13
CA PRO A 174 2.33 15.21 0.62
C PRO A 174 2.69 15.25 2.11
N LEU A 175 2.46 16.40 2.75
CA LEU A 175 2.74 16.57 4.18
C LEU A 175 1.93 15.58 5.04
N PRO A 176 2.46 15.13 6.18
CA PRO A 176 1.73 14.33 7.17
C PRO A 176 0.32 14.83 7.48
N SER A 177 0.14 16.14 7.69
CA SER A 177 -1.17 16.75 7.95
C SER A 177 -2.18 16.49 6.83
N LYS A 178 -1.78 16.64 5.57
CA LYS A 178 -2.65 16.36 4.42
C LYS A 178 -3.01 14.88 4.28
N ARG A 179 -2.11 14.00 4.71
CA ARG A 179 -2.38 12.55 4.75
C ARG A 179 -3.36 12.20 5.87
N LEU A 180 -3.25 12.81 7.05
CA LEU A 180 -4.25 12.69 8.11
C LEU A 180 -5.62 13.24 7.70
N ASP A 181 -5.66 14.39 7.02
CA ASP A 181 -6.90 14.95 6.46
C ASP A 181 -7.55 13.97 5.47
N THR A 182 -6.73 13.22 4.72
CA THR A 182 -7.19 12.19 3.77
C THR A 182 -7.80 11.00 4.51
N VAL A 183 -7.15 10.54 5.58
CA VAL A 183 -7.70 9.47 6.45
C VAL A 183 -9.08 9.84 6.96
N GLN A 184 -9.22 11.06 7.49
CA GLN A 184 -10.51 11.54 8.00
C GLN A 184 -11.59 11.57 6.92
N LYS A 185 -11.29 12.14 5.75
CA LYS A 185 -12.27 12.23 4.66
C LYS A 185 -12.72 10.86 4.14
N LEU A 186 -11.82 9.88 4.10
CA LEU A 186 -12.19 8.51 3.73
C LEU A 186 -13.08 7.87 4.81
N ALA A 187 -12.69 8.02 6.08
CA ALA A 187 -13.44 7.47 7.21
C ALA A 187 -14.85 8.08 7.33
N GLU A 188 -15.01 9.39 7.09
CA GLU A 188 -16.32 10.09 7.06
C GLU A 188 -17.24 9.57 5.96
N ARG A 189 -16.70 8.99 4.88
CA ARG A 189 -17.46 8.31 3.81
C ARG A 189 -17.68 6.82 4.08
N GLY A 190 -17.30 6.35 5.26
CA GLY A 190 -17.43 4.95 5.65
C GLY A 190 -16.38 4.02 5.05
N ILE A 191 -15.44 4.52 4.24
CA ILE A 191 -14.41 3.72 3.59
C ILE A 191 -13.43 3.18 4.64
N ALA A 192 -13.22 1.86 4.62
CA ALA A 192 -12.30 1.19 5.53
C ALA A 192 -10.88 1.73 5.34
N THR A 193 -10.34 2.37 6.37
CA THR A 193 -9.09 3.14 6.26
C THR A 193 -8.12 2.79 7.37
N SER A 194 -6.90 2.44 7.02
CA SER A 194 -5.82 2.15 7.97
C SER A 194 -4.62 3.07 7.74
N VAL A 195 -3.83 3.30 8.79
CA VAL A 195 -2.59 4.08 8.69
C VAL A 195 -1.37 3.17 8.74
N PHE A 196 -0.46 3.33 7.78
CA PHE A 196 0.76 2.54 7.72
C PHE A 196 1.96 3.37 8.22
N ILE A 197 2.48 3.01 9.39
CA ILE A 197 3.76 3.51 9.92
C ILE A 197 4.85 2.54 9.45
N ALA A 198 5.11 2.58 8.14
CA ALA A 198 6.00 1.64 7.46
C ALA A 198 6.91 2.40 6.47
N PRO A 199 8.23 2.45 6.68
CA PRO A 199 8.97 1.89 7.81
C PRO A 199 9.01 2.80 9.06
N ILE A 200 9.24 2.18 10.22
CA ILE A 200 9.88 2.78 11.38
C ILE A 200 11.39 2.78 11.12
N LEU A 201 11.99 3.96 11.22
CA LEU A 201 13.37 4.32 10.90
C LEU A 201 14.11 4.59 12.22
N PRO A 202 15.12 3.76 12.55
CA PRO A 202 15.89 3.92 13.77
C PRO A 202 16.41 5.34 13.99
N LEU A 203 16.29 5.87 15.20
CA LEU A 203 16.79 7.19 15.60
C LEU A 203 16.19 8.39 14.84
N LEU A 204 15.15 8.18 14.04
CA LEU A 204 14.53 9.22 13.21
C LEU A 204 13.04 9.39 13.50
N ASN A 205 12.28 8.29 13.61
CA ASN A 205 10.85 8.31 13.92
C ASN A 205 10.41 7.12 14.81
N ASP A 206 11.33 6.61 15.62
CA ASP A 206 11.12 5.43 16.48
C ASP A 206 11.03 5.78 17.97
N ASP A 207 10.98 7.06 18.32
CA ASP A 207 10.74 7.49 19.68
C ASP A 207 9.28 7.25 20.11
N LEU A 208 9.08 6.93 21.39
CA LEU A 208 7.77 6.58 21.94
C LEU A 208 6.76 7.72 21.78
N GLU A 209 7.16 8.97 22.05
CA GLU A 209 6.27 10.13 21.96
C GLU A 209 5.74 10.31 20.54
N GLY A 210 6.62 10.27 19.54
CA GLY A 210 6.27 10.38 18.12
C GLY A 210 5.39 9.23 17.63
N LEU A 211 5.70 7.99 18.03
CA LEU A 211 4.89 6.82 17.68
C LEU A 211 3.51 6.88 18.35
N GLU A 212 3.43 7.19 19.64
CA GLU A 212 2.17 7.34 20.35
C GLU A 212 1.31 8.45 19.74
N ALA A 213 1.92 9.59 19.38
CA ALA A 213 1.24 10.69 18.72
C ALA A 213 0.66 10.28 17.36
N LEU A 214 1.38 9.45 16.57
CA LEU A 214 0.85 8.89 15.32
C LEU A 214 -0.36 7.97 15.55
N PHE A 215 -0.29 7.08 16.55
CA PHE A 215 -1.42 6.20 16.90
C PHE A 215 -2.64 7.04 17.33
N ALA A 216 -2.43 8.03 18.19
CA ALA A 216 -3.49 8.93 18.66
C ALA A 216 -4.12 9.73 17.50
N ALA A 217 -3.29 10.35 16.67
CA ALA A 217 -3.75 11.12 15.52
C ALA A 217 -4.51 10.24 14.52
N SER A 218 -4.05 9.00 14.30
CA SER A 218 -4.72 8.05 13.39
C SER A 218 -6.11 7.68 13.91
N ALA A 219 -6.23 7.33 15.19
CA ALA A 219 -7.51 7.00 15.82
C ALA A 219 -8.47 8.21 15.82
N GLN A 220 -7.98 9.41 16.15
CA GLN A 220 -8.77 10.65 16.12
C GLN A 220 -9.33 10.99 14.74
N ARG A 221 -8.67 10.55 13.66
CA ARG A 221 -9.12 10.75 12.27
C ARG A 221 -9.97 9.60 11.75
N GLY A 222 -10.40 8.67 12.61
CA GLY A 222 -11.31 7.59 12.25
C GLY A 222 -10.66 6.41 11.52
N ALA A 223 -9.34 6.25 11.62
CA ALA A 223 -8.70 5.02 11.14
C ALA A 223 -9.23 3.78 11.91
N GLU A 224 -9.28 2.64 11.23
CA GLU A 224 -9.69 1.34 11.79
C GLU A 224 -8.51 0.57 12.37
N SER A 225 -7.31 0.85 11.89
CA SER A 225 -6.10 0.25 12.42
C SER A 225 -4.87 1.07 12.07
N VAL A 226 -3.78 0.75 12.76
CA VAL A 226 -2.43 1.09 12.35
C VAL A 226 -1.71 -0.21 12.01
N MET A 227 -0.92 -0.21 10.93
CA MET A 227 0.08 -1.24 10.66
C MET A 227 1.46 -0.64 10.84
N THR A 228 2.33 -1.37 11.54
CA THR A 228 3.71 -0.95 11.79
C THR A 228 4.68 -1.94 11.16
N SER A 229 5.78 -1.43 10.62
CA SER A 229 6.82 -2.27 10.01
C SER A 229 8.18 -1.62 10.22
N LEU A 230 9.17 -2.40 10.64
CA LEU A 230 10.53 -1.90 10.80
C LEU A 230 11.22 -1.77 9.43
N LEU A 231 12.15 -0.82 9.34
CA LEU A 231 12.98 -0.64 8.15
C LEU A 231 13.69 -1.93 7.74
N ARG A 232 13.55 -2.27 6.46
CA ARG A 232 14.31 -3.31 5.78
C ARG A 232 15.13 -2.68 4.64
N LEU A 233 16.44 -2.86 4.68
CA LEU A 233 17.37 -2.36 3.67
C LEU A 233 17.93 -3.54 2.86
N SER A 234 17.32 -3.84 1.70
CA SER A 234 17.94 -4.77 0.75
C SER A 234 19.32 -4.24 0.32
N PRO A 235 20.25 -5.11 -0.11
CA PRO A 235 21.60 -4.69 -0.51
C PRO A 235 21.63 -3.48 -1.45
N ASP A 236 20.78 -3.48 -2.49
CA ASP A 236 20.69 -2.40 -3.47
C ASP A 236 20.22 -1.07 -2.88
N VAL A 237 19.31 -1.12 -1.90
CA VAL A 237 18.71 0.06 -1.27
C VAL A 237 19.58 0.60 -0.14
N LYS A 238 20.30 -0.28 0.56
CA LYS A 238 21.14 0.07 1.71
C LYS A 238 22.21 1.10 1.34
N GLY A 239 22.90 0.91 0.22
CA GLY A 239 23.93 1.84 -0.26
C GLY A 239 23.35 3.23 -0.57
N TRP A 240 22.20 3.28 -1.24
CA TRP A 240 21.48 4.53 -1.50
C TRP A 240 21.07 5.22 -0.20
N TYR A 241 20.41 4.50 0.70
CA TYR A 241 19.93 5.04 1.97
C TYR A 241 21.06 5.58 2.84
N PHE A 242 22.21 4.89 2.90
CA PHE A 242 23.38 5.37 3.65
C PHE A 242 24.01 6.63 3.04
N ARG A 243 23.94 6.82 1.71
CA ARG A 243 24.31 8.11 1.10
C ARG A 243 23.37 9.22 1.56
N THR A 244 22.05 8.97 1.54
CA THR A 244 21.08 9.94 2.05
C THR A 244 21.32 10.24 3.54
N LEU A 245 21.60 9.24 4.37
CA LEU A 245 21.95 9.47 5.78
C LEU A 245 23.22 10.32 5.92
N LYS A 246 24.27 10.05 5.12
CA LYS A 246 25.50 10.86 5.17
C LYS A 246 25.23 12.34 4.87
N GLU A 247 24.38 12.63 3.90
CA GLU A 247 24.08 13.99 3.45
C GLU A 247 23.08 14.69 4.36
N GLN A 248 22.02 13.99 4.73
CA GLN A 248 20.90 14.57 5.46
C GLN A 248 21.08 14.39 6.97
N PHE A 249 21.43 13.20 7.44
CA PHE A 249 21.44 12.83 8.87
C PHE A 249 22.82 12.28 9.32
N PRO A 250 23.91 13.07 9.20
CA PRO A 250 25.27 12.56 9.43
C PRO A 250 25.46 11.97 10.84
N ASP A 251 24.77 12.52 11.84
CA ASP A 251 24.89 12.14 13.26
C ASP A 251 24.41 10.71 13.59
N VAL A 252 23.60 10.10 12.71
CA VAL A 252 23.07 8.74 12.91
C VAL A 252 23.74 7.70 12.02
N LEU A 253 24.52 8.11 11.02
CA LEU A 253 25.07 7.21 10.00
C LEU A 253 25.87 6.05 10.60
N GLU A 254 26.78 6.32 11.54
CA GLU A 254 27.62 5.29 12.17
C GLU A 254 26.80 4.32 13.03
N ARG A 255 25.68 4.78 13.60
CA ARG A 255 24.75 3.90 14.33
C ARG A 255 24.00 2.98 13.36
N TYR A 256 23.55 3.52 12.23
CA TYR A 256 22.93 2.72 11.16
C TYR A 256 23.90 1.67 10.57
N ARG A 257 25.17 2.04 10.33
CA ARG A 257 26.18 1.10 9.82
C ARG A 257 26.38 -0.09 10.73
N ARG A 258 26.47 0.14 12.04
CA ARG A 258 26.56 -0.92 13.06
C ARG A 258 25.28 -1.74 13.13
N MET A 259 24.13 -1.09 13.27
CA MET A 259 22.84 -1.75 13.46
C MET A 259 22.45 -2.65 12.28
N TYR A 260 22.85 -2.31 11.06
CA TYR A 260 22.57 -3.10 9.86
C TYR A 260 23.78 -3.89 9.37
N ALA A 261 24.88 -4.04 10.13
CA ALA A 261 26.11 -4.67 9.62
C ALA A 261 25.86 -6.06 9.01
N ASP A 262 25.06 -6.89 9.67
CA ASP A 262 24.89 -8.32 9.37
C ASP A 262 23.77 -8.64 8.36
N GLY A 263 23.09 -7.63 7.80
CA GLY A 263 22.08 -7.90 6.79
C GLY A 263 21.15 -6.75 6.44
N SER A 264 19.92 -7.13 6.08
CA SER A 264 18.85 -6.21 5.65
C SER A 264 17.97 -5.70 6.77
N TYR A 265 18.07 -6.27 7.96
CA TYR A 265 17.33 -5.86 9.14
C TYR A 265 18.28 -5.32 10.19
N ALA A 266 17.75 -4.47 11.07
CA ALA A 266 18.45 -4.05 12.27
C ALA A 266 18.81 -5.25 13.17
N GLU A 267 19.82 -5.06 14.01
CA GLU A 267 20.23 -6.00 15.05
C GLU A 267 19.06 -6.51 15.90
N ALA A 268 19.16 -7.74 16.41
CA ALA A 268 18.07 -8.42 17.10
C ALA A 268 17.53 -7.64 18.31
N GLY A 269 18.42 -7.09 19.14
CA GLY A 269 18.03 -6.34 20.33
C GLY A 269 17.17 -5.12 20.01
N TYR A 270 17.49 -4.36 18.95
CA TYR A 270 16.65 -3.27 18.49
C TYR A 270 15.26 -3.76 18.07
N ARG A 271 15.20 -4.83 17.26
CA ARG A 271 13.93 -5.37 16.76
C ARG A 271 13.02 -5.89 17.88
N GLU A 272 13.59 -6.57 18.87
CA GLU A 272 12.85 -7.08 20.02
C GLU A 272 12.28 -5.96 20.88
N ASN A 273 13.08 -4.93 21.16
CA ASN A 273 12.63 -3.77 21.93
C ASN A 273 11.51 -3.02 21.21
N MET A 274 11.67 -2.79 19.90
CA MET A 274 10.63 -2.16 19.09
C MET A 274 9.37 -3.01 19.02
N SER A 275 9.48 -4.34 18.88
CA SER A 275 8.31 -5.22 18.88
C SER A 275 7.50 -5.07 20.17
N ARG A 276 8.15 -5.10 21.34
CA ARG A 276 7.46 -4.93 22.63
C ARG A 276 6.75 -3.58 22.72
N LEU A 277 7.43 -2.50 22.34
CA LEU A 277 6.86 -1.15 22.34
C LEU A 277 5.65 -1.04 21.42
N LEU A 278 5.74 -1.58 20.20
CA LEU A 278 4.66 -1.52 19.23
C LEU A 278 3.47 -2.37 19.68
N ASP A 279 3.71 -3.54 20.27
CA ASP A 279 2.65 -4.38 20.85
C ASP A 279 1.91 -3.65 21.99
N GLU A 280 2.63 -2.91 22.83
CA GLU A 280 2.02 -2.06 23.87
C GLU A 280 1.15 -0.95 23.28
N LEU A 281 1.64 -0.24 22.26
CA LEU A 281 0.87 0.80 21.57
C LEU A 281 -0.37 0.23 20.88
N HIS A 282 -0.25 -0.92 20.20
CA HIS A 282 -1.39 -1.61 19.60
C HIS A 282 -2.44 -1.98 20.66
N ARG A 283 -2.05 -2.55 21.81
CA ARG A 283 -2.98 -2.85 22.90
C ARG A 283 -3.63 -1.57 23.46
N LYS A 284 -2.85 -0.52 23.69
CA LYS A 284 -3.31 0.76 24.27
C LYS A 284 -4.34 1.47 23.40
N TYR A 285 -4.24 1.37 22.08
CA TYR A 285 -5.12 2.07 21.14
C TYR A 285 -6.18 1.19 20.47
N ALA A 286 -6.16 -0.14 20.69
CA ALA A 286 -7.08 -1.07 20.06
C ALA A 286 -8.56 -0.63 20.15
N SER A 287 -9.00 -0.18 21.34
CA SER A 287 -10.38 0.26 21.58
C SER A 287 -10.70 1.67 21.07
N ARG A 288 -9.71 2.42 20.58
CA ARG A 288 -9.86 3.80 20.08
C ARG A 288 -10.00 3.85 18.57
N PHE A 289 -9.65 2.77 17.86
CA PHE A 289 -9.85 2.70 16.43
C PHE A 289 -11.33 2.42 16.10
N ARG A 290 -11.75 2.90 14.93
CA ARG A 290 -13.09 2.61 14.40
C ARG A 290 -13.24 1.10 14.19
N ALA A 291 -14.41 0.57 14.50
CA ALA A 291 -14.71 -0.84 14.21
C ALA A 291 -14.58 -1.10 12.69
N ALA A 292 -13.79 -2.11 12.35
CA ALA A 292 -13.60 -2.53 10.98
C ALA A 292 -14.85 -3.31 10.49
N PRO A 293 -15.28 -3.15 9.23
CA PRO A 293 -16.35 -3.96 8.65
C PRO A 293 -16.07 -5.46 8.77
N GLU A 294 -17.11 -6.29 8.95
CA GLU A 294 -16.94 -7.75 9.11
C GLU A 294 -16.15 -8.38 7.95
N TRP A 295 -16.38 -7.90 6.72
CA TRP A 295 -15.67 -8.39 5.54
C TRP A 295 -14.16 -8.08 5.58
N SER A 296 -13.74 -7.01 6.27
CA SER A 296 -12.32 -6.60 6.36
C SER A 296 -11.59 -7.25 7.54
N LEU A 297 -12.30 -7.80 8.53
CA LEU A 297 -11.73 -8.53 9.67
C LEU A 297 -11.03 -9.84 9.29
N SER A 298 -11.33 -10.38 8.11
CA SER A 298 -10.67 -11.55 7.52
C SER A 298 -9.19 -11.31 7.14
N ARG A 299 -8.62 -10.13 7.45
CA ARG A 299 -7.22 -9.73 7.16
C ARG A 299 -6.13 -10.36 8.04
N GLY A 300 -6.47 -11.16 9.05
CA GLY A 300 -5.41 -11.76 9.87
C GLY A 300 -5.90 -12.32 11.19
N ALA A 301 -6.62 -13.44 11.12
CA ALA A 301 -6.59 -14.39 12.21
C ALA A 301 -5.50 -15.43 11.91
N ASN A 302 -4.26 -15.15 12.32
CA ASN A 302 -3.54 -16.23 12.99
C ASN A 302 -4.25 -16.41 14.34
N ARG A 303 -5.40 -17.09 14.32
CA ARG A 303 -6.05 -17.59 15.53
C ARG A 303 -6.01 -19.09 15.44
N ALA A 304 -5.22 -19.68 16.32
CA ALA A 304 -5.48 -21.00 16.82
C ALA A 304 -6.95 -21.06 17.30
N GLY A 305 -7.65 -22.11 16.88
CA GLY A 305 -8.89 -22.56 17.51
C GLY A 305 -10.20 -21.95 16.98
N GLU A 306 -10.97 -22.83 16.34
CA GLU A 306 -12.43 -22.97 16.41
C GLU A 306 -13.34 -22.18 15.43
N GLU A 307 -14.05 -22.95 14.59
CA GLU A 307 -15.36 -22.68 13.96
C GLU A 307 -16.46 -22.59 15.05
N PRO A 308 -17.59 -21.85 14.89
CA PRO A 308 -18.66 -22.20 13.92
C PRO A 308 -19.64 -21.09 13.45
N GLY A 309 -20.48 -21.46 12.45
CA GLY A 309 -21.88 -21.00 12.34
C GLY A 309 -22.26 -20.09 11.16
N ARG A 310 -22.83 -20.67 10.09
CA ARG A 310 -23.52 -19.94 8.99
C ARG A 310 -24.98 -19.61 9.37
N PRO A 311 -25.48 -18.42 9.01
CA PRO A 311 -26.84 -18.25 8.55
C PRO A 311 -26.90 -18.16 7.01
N ASP A 312 -28.00 -18.68 6.49
CA ASP A 312 -28.37 -18.81 5.10
C ASP A 312 -28.67 -17.44 4.45
N LEU A 313 -28.09 -17.16 3.28
CA LEU A 313 -28.42 -16.00 2.43
C LEU A 313 -28.58 -16.46 0.98
N ALA A 314 -29.33 -17.55 0.80
CA ALA A 314 -30.03 -17.79 -0.45
C ALA A 314 -31.29 -16.92 -0.53
N GLU A 315 -31.15 -15.59 -0.67
CA GLU A 315 -32.21 -14.73 -1.19
C GLU A 315 -31.60 -13.38 -1.61
N ILE A 316 -31.93 -12.92 -2.81
CA ILE A 316 -31.33 -11.78 -3.56
C ILE A 316 -30.12 -12.17 -4.43
N ALA A 317 -30.28 -13.22 -5.23
CA ALA A 317 -29.59 -13.34 -6.52
C ALA A 317 -30.66 -13.41 -7.62
N GLY A 318 -31.16 -12.25 -8.05
CA GLY A 318 -31.73 -12.15 -9.38
C GLY A 318 -30.59 -12.29 -10.37
N GLU A 319 -30.61 -13.31 -11.23
CA GLU A 319 -29.66 -13.48 -12.32
C GLU A 319 -29.60 -12.21 -13.17
N PRO A 320 -28.44 -11.56 -13.36
CA PRO A 320 -28.33 -10.56 -14.41
C PRO A 320 -28.10 -11.30 -15.75
N PRO A 321 -28.85 -10.93 -16.81
CA PRO A 321 -28.63 -11.49 -18.13
C PRO A 321 -27.24 -11.10 -18.65
N VAL A 322 -26.50 -12.11 -19.09
CA VAL A 322 -25.21 -11.95 -19.75
C VAL A 322 -25.46 -11.44 -21.17
N GLU A 323 -25.49 -10.12 -21.36
CA GLU A 323 -25.13 -9.47 -22.63
C GLU A 323 -24.99 -7.95 -22.48
N GLN A 324 -23.94 -7.39 -23.10
CA GLN A 324 -23.59 -5.96 -23.22
C GLN A 324 -23.00 -5.25 -21.99
N LEU A 325 -21.77 -5.60 -21.61
CA LEU A 325 -20.83 -4.66 -20.96
C LEU A 325 -19.76 -4.22 -21.96
N SER A 326 -20.17 -3.50 -23.00
CA SER A 326 -19.27 -2.71 -23.84
C SER A 326 -19.29 -1.26 -23.36
N PHE A 327 -18.29 -0.86 -22.59
CA PHE A 327 -17.87 0.54 -22.54
C PHE A 327 -16.65 0.66 -23.46
N ARG A 328 -16.73 1.55 -24.44
CA ARG A 328 -15.53 1.98 -25.18
C ARG A 328 -14.69 2.85 -24.25
N PHE A 329 -13.38 2.59 -24.24
CA PHE A 329 -12.35 3.32 -23.50
C PHE A 329 -12.36 4.82 -23.77
#